data_AF-A0A6J2Y6Y1-F1
#
_entry.id   AF-A0A6J2Y6Y1-F1
#
_cell.length_a   1.000
_cell.length_b   1.000
_cell.length_c   1.000
_cell.angle_alpha   90.00
_cell.angle_beta   90.00
_cell.angle_gamma   90.00
#
_symmetry.space_group_name_H-M   'P 1'
#
loop_
_entity.id
_entity.type
_entity.pdbx_description
1 polymer ?
#
loop_
_entity_poly.entity_id
_entity_poly.type
_entity_poly.pdbx_seq_one_letter_code
_entity_poly.pdbx_strand_id
1 'polypeptide(L)'
;MSYDVYKILVIFATLVGLVTYTDCNVDVLRLQPTPLVVDQNYNIVYHTTPLQRNEKIHICCPGNSVIYNGELMNVECLSLNYLDDDEFEANEKIYLFNDFKCQQIPRHSVKYNKKTCENGGTEIEIGYDLKSIFVVQITVCFDNNNLTPIYSYYNITKTIGYRDGKVPRVSFEENGFYTISTSLDRLYERNAEIKTINTLLSLNINSEKYIKRNGDLFINRGHLAAKGDFVYSFQQLATFQYVNSAPQWASFNGGNWNEVEINIRDYAMSKDVNLEIYTGVYGISTLPNEKNNAPTNLYLFTDNNKNLIPVPLLFWKVAYNRKVKQGVVIVGINNPYITNISEHIICEDIWNKIQWFNSKLSKYRQNVNFGYTYACSVPDFRTVIKECPDIDVHELLQ
;
A
#
# COMPACT_ATOMS: atom_id res chain seq x y z
N MET A 1 -29.67 1.82 85.01
CA MET A 1 -28.43 1.78 84.21
C MET A 1 -28.15 0.30 83.95
N SER A 2 -28.04 -0.28 82.77
CA SER A 2 -28.15 0.11 81.36
C SER A 2 -28.66 -1.15 80.64
N TYR A 3 -29.54 -1.01 79.66
CA TYR A 3 -30.02 -2.11 78.82
C TYR A 3 -29.13 -2.22 77.57
N ASP A 4 -28.56 -3.39 77.29
CA ASP A 4 -27.87 -3.68 76.03
C ASP A 4 -28.80 -4.47 75.10
N VAL A 5 -29.15 -3.83 73.97
CA VAL A 5 -29.89 -4.42 72.85
C VAL A 5 -28.92 -4.58 71.69
N TYR A 6 -28.58 -5.82 71.33
CA TYR A 6 -27.82 -6.11 70.12
C TYR A 6 -28.71 -5.92 68.87
N LYS A 7 -28.41 -4.90 68.07
CA LYS A 7 -28.94 -4.75 66.71
C LYS A 7 -28.04 -5.53 65.73
N ILE A 8 -28.59 -6.54 65.08
CA ILE A 8 -27.97 -7.20 63.93
C ILE A 8 -28.31 -6.37 62.69
N LEU A 9 -27.28 -5.79 62.06
CA LEU A 9 -27.38 -5.10 60.77
C LEU A 9 -27.17 -6.14 59.66
N VAL A 10 -28.21 -6.45 58.89
CA VAL A 10 -28.10 -7.27 57.67
C VAL A 10 -27.86 -6.31 56.50
N ILE A 11 -26.64 -6.30 55.98
CA ILE A 11 -26.28 -5.56 54.77
C ILE A 11 -26.59 -6.45 53.57
N PHE A 12 -27.62 -6.10 52.81
CA PHE A 12 -27.83 -6.66 51.47
C PHE A 12 -26.84 -5.99 50.52
N ALA A 13 -25.75 -6.68 50.19
CA ALA A 13 -24.89 -6.33 49.07
C ALA A 13 -25.58 -6.80 47.78
N THR A 14 -26.23 -5.88 47.07
CA THR A 14 -26.62 -6.11 45.67
C THR A 14 -25.35 -6.16 44.84
N LEU A 15 -24.95 -7.38 44.46
CA LEU A 15 -23.97 -7.60 43.40
C LEU A 15 -24.61 -7.10 42.10
N VAL A 16 -24.33 -5.86 41.72
CA VAL A 16 -24.49 -5.44 40.33
C VAL A 16 -23.34 -6.09 39.58
N GLY A 17 -23.58 -7.27 39.02
CA GLY A 17 -22.66 -7.88 38.08
C GLY A 17 -22.43 -6.88 36.94
N LEU A 18 -21.22 -6.37 36.84
CA LEU A 18 -20.75 -5.78 35.59
C LEU A 18 -20.79 -6.91 34.57
N VAL A 19 -21.86 -6.94 33.76
CA VAL A 19 -21.87 -7.72 32.53
C VAL A 19 -20.76 -7.12 31.68
N THR A 20 -19.60 -7.76 31.67
CA THR A 20 -18.58 -7.51 30.67
C THR A 20 -19.19 -7.98 29.36
N TYR A 21 -19.75 -7.06 28.57
CA TYR A 21 -20.09 -7.34 27.19
C TYR A 21 -18.82 -7.84 26.53
N THR A 22 -18.84 -9.09 26.08
CA THR A 22 -17.76 -9.64 25.26
C THR A 22 -17.76 -8.83 23.97
N ASP A 23 -16.74 -7.98 23.79
CA ASP A 23 -16.52 -7.29 22.52
C ASP A 23 -16.55 -8.34 21.40
N CYS A 24 -17.57 -8.26 20.53
CA CYS A 24 -17.63 -9.15 19.39
C CYS A 24 -16.63 -8.67 18.35
N ASN A 25 -15.78 -9.59 17.94
CA ASN A 25 -14.79 -9.37 16.91
C ASN A 25 -15.37 -9.87 15.59
N VAL A 26 -15.76 -8.94 14.72
CA VAL A 26 -16.23 -9.33 13.38
C VAL A 26 -15.08 -9.95 12.57
N ASP A 27 -15.29 -11.18 12.09
CA ASP A 27 -14.33 -11.89 11.26
C ASP A 27 -14.69 -11.76 9.78
N VAL A 28 -14.34 -10.60 9.20
CA VAL A 28 -14.59 -10.29 7.78
C VAL A 28 -13.94 -11.31 6.84
N LEU A 29 -12.87 -12.01 7.25
CA LEU A 29 -12.14 -12.96 6.40
C LEU A 29 -12.94 -14.24 6.10
N ARG A 30 -13.92 -14.58 6.93
CA ARG A 30 -14.82 -15.71 6.69
C ARG A 30 -15.79 -15.46 5.54
N LEU A 31 -16.05 -14.20 5.22
CA LEU A 31 -16.97 -13.83 4.15
C LEU A 31 -16.23 -14.02 2.82
N GLN A 32 -16.75 -14.91 1.96
CA GLN A 32 -16.11 -15.23 0.67
C GLN A 32 -17.15 -15.32 -0.46
N PRO A 33 -17.01 -14.54 -1.54
CA PRO A 33 -16.09 -13.40 -1.74
C PRO A 33 -16.24 -12.32 -0.67
N THR A 34 -15.10 -11.81 -0.17
CA THR A 34 -15.03 -10.84 0.94
C THR A 34 -15.68 -9.51 0.56
N PRO A 35 -16.74 -9.08 1.27
CA PRO A 35 -17.32 -7.75 1.11
C PRO A 35 -16.40 -6.64 1.58
N LEU A 36 -16.63 -5.44 1.05
CA LEU A 36 -16.13 -4.22 1.65
C LEU A 36 -17.01 -3.90 2.86
N VAL A 37 -16.51 -4.18 4.06
CA VAL A 37 -17.18 -3.80 5.31
C VAL A 37 -16.59 -2.48 5.78
N VAL A 38 -17.44 -1.49 6.06
CA VAL A 38 -17.03 -0.18 6.56
C VAL A 38 -17.84 0.25 7.78
N ASP A 39 -17.24 1.05 8.66
CA ASP A 39 -17.92 1.62 9.82
C ASP A 39 -18.85 2.79 9.43
N GLN A 40 -19.52 3.38 10.41
CA GLN A 40 -20.38 4.57 10.25
C GLN A 40 -19.67 5.81 9.67
N ASN A 41 -18.33 5.85 9.74
CA ASN A 41 -17.49 6.90 9.16
C ASN A 41 -16.87 6.48 7.82
N TYR A 42 -17.27 5.33 7.29
CA TYR A 42 -16.78 4.71 6.05
C TYR A 42 -15.30 4.31 6.08
N ASN A 43 -14.73 4.05 7.26
CA ASN A 43 -13.43 3.41 7.38
C ASN A 43 -13.58 1.89 7.18
N ILE A 44 -12.64 1.28 6.47
CA ILE A 44 -12.62 -0.17 6.29
C ILE A 44 -12.50 -0.88 7.64
N VAL A 45 -13.42 -1.80 7.91
CA VAL A 45 -13.41 -2.65 9.10
C VAL A 45 -12.46 -3.82 8.86
N TYR A 46 -11.50 -4.00 9.75
CA TYR A 46 -10.50 -5.05 9.67
C TYR A 46 -10.89 -6.26 10.54
N HIS A 47 -10.28 -7.41 10.29
CA HIS A 47 -10.44 -8.59 11.14
C HIS A 47 -10.17 -8.23 12.61
N THR A 48 -10.98 -8.73 13.54
CA THR A 48 -10.89 -8.43 14.99
C THR A 48 -11.08 -6.96 15.37
N THR A 49 -11.77 -6.18 14.54
CA THR A 49 -12.29 -4.88 14.98
C THR A 49 -13.39 -5.13 16.02
N PRO A 50 -13.25 -4.62 17.26
CA PRO A 50 -14.31 -4.71 18.25
C PRO A 50 -15.46 -3.77 17.87
N LEU A 51 -16.69 -4.24 18.01
CA LEU A 51 -17.89 -3.42 17.81
C LEU A 51 -18.66 -3.26 19.12
N GLN A 52 -19.23 -2.08 19.33
CA GLN A 52 -20.12 -1.80 20.46
C GLN A 52 -21.59 -1.94 20.07
N ARG A 53 -22.46 -2.34 21.00
CA ARG A 53 -23.89 -2.48 20.73
C ARG A 53 -24.47 -1.19 20.13
N ASN A 54 -25.29 -1.36 19.09
CA ASN A 54 -25.87 -0.33 18.22
C ASN A 54 -24.87 0.42 17.32
N GLU A 55 -23.58 0.02 17.30
CA GLU A 55 -22.64 0.52 16.32
C GLU A 55 -23.07 0.09 14.92
N LYS A 56 -23.00 1.04 13.99
CA LYS A 56 -23.44 0.82 12.61
C LYS A 56 -22.26 0.46 11.72
N ILE A 57 -22.46 -0.59 10.93
CA ILE A 57 -21.57 -0.97 9.83
C ILE A 57 -22.34 -1.02 8.51
N HIS A 58 -21.60 -1.00 7.41
CA HIS A 58 -22.13 -1.21 6.08
C HIS A 58 -21.40 -2.38 5.42
N ILE A 59 -22.16 -3.36 4.94
CA ILE A 59 -21.64 -4.45 4.09
C ILE A 59 -21.91 -4.07 2.65
N CYS A 60 -20.84 -3.84 1.90
CA CYS A 60 -20.88 -3.30 0.54
C CYS A 60 -20.19 -4.20 -0.48
N CYS A 61 -20.77 -4.24 -1.67
CA CYS A 61 -20.39 -5.05 -2.81
C CYS A 61 -20.34 -4.19 -4.09
N PRO A 62 -19.53 -3.11 -4.14
CA PRO A 62 -19.50 -2.16 -5.25
C PRO A 62 -19.35 -2.84 -6.60
N GLY A 63 -20.18 -2.44 -7.56
CA GLY A 63 -20.26 -3.04 -8.89
C GLY A 63 -20.99 -4.39 -8.95
N ASN A 64 -21.52 -4.90 -7.83
CA ASN A 64 -22.36 -6.11 -7.77
C ASN A 64 -23.35 -6.06 -6.57
N SER A 65 -23.77 -7.21 -6.05
CA SER A 65 -24.84 -7.31 -5.05
C SER A 65 -24.42 -8.13 -3.83
N VAL A 66 -24.98 -7.76 -2.68
CA VAL A 66 -24.89 -8.54 -1.43
C VAL A 66 -25.71 -9.83 -1.58
N ILE A 67 -25.15 -10.93 -1.06
CA ILE A 67 -25.81 -12.21 -0.86
C ILE A 67 -25.92 -12.46 0.64
N TYR A 68 -27.09 -12.90 1.10
CA TYR A 68 -27.32 -13.34 2.47
C TYR A 68 -27.92 -14.74 2.46
N ASN A 69 -27.31 -15.67 3.22
CA ASN A 69 -27.74 -17.07 3.31
C ASN A 69 -28.00 -17.73 1.93
N GLY A 70 -27.15 -17.41 0.94
CA GLY A 70 -27.26 -17.93 -0.43
C GLY A 70 -28.25 -17.19 -1.34
N GLU A 71 -29.06 -16.28 -0.82
CA GLU A 71 -30.02 -15.50 -1.60
C GLU A 71 -29.50 -14.12 -1.98
N LEU A 72 -29.78 -13.70 -3.21
CA LEU A 72 -29.38 -12.40 -3.72
C LEU A 72 -30.28 -11.30 -3.15
N MET A 73 -29.71 -10.32 -2.46
CA MET A 73 -30.47 -9.23 -1.84
C MET A 73 -30.82 -8.09 -2.81
N ASN A 74 -30.21 -8.07 -4.01
CA ASN A 74 -30.36 -7.01 -5.02
C ASN A 74 -30.03 -5.59 -4.51
N VAL A 75 -29.17 -5.50 -3.49
CA VAL A 75 -28.63 -4.25 -2.98
C VAL A 75 -27.10 -4.32 -3.03
N GLU A 76 -26.48 -3.19 -3.35
CA GLU A 76 -25.03 -3.07 -3.39
C GLU A 76 -24.44 -2.86 -1.99
N CYS A 77 -25.15 -2.14 -1.13
CA CYS A 77 -24.75 -1.88 0.25
C CYS A 77 -25.94 -2.09 1.19
N LEU A 78 -25.69 -2.78 2.30
CA LEU A 78 -26.65 -2.97 3.39
C LEU A 78 -26.08 -2.31 4.65
N SER A 79 -26.88 -1.47 5.31
CA SER A 79 -26.53 -0.88 6.61
C SER A 79 -27.09 -1.75 7.72
N LEU A 80 -26.27 -2.06 8.71
CA LEU A 80 -26.57 -2.97 9.80
C LEU A 80 -26.19 -2.34 11.14
N ASN A 81 -27.01 -2.50 12.18
CA ASN A 81 -26.62 -2.14 13.55
C ASN A 81 -26.23 -3.41 14.30
N TYR A 82 -25.10 -3.38 14.97
CA TYR A 82 -24.64 -4.51 15.79
C TYR A 82 -25.52 -4.70 17.03
N LEU A 83 -25.95 -5.93 17.32
CA LEU A 83 -26.74 -6.28 18.50
C LEU A 83 -25.85 -6.90 19.59
N ASP A 84 -25.63 -8.20 19.52
CA ASP A 84 -24.70 -9.01 20.31
C ASP A 84 -24.29 -10.27 19.50
N ASP A 85 -23.24 -10.99 19.91
CA ASP A 85 -22.86 -12.33 19.38
C ASP A 85 -23.04 -12.58 17.86
N ASP A 86 -22.36 -11.78 17.00
CA ASP A 86 -22.46 -11.82 15.52
C ASP A 86 -23.86 -11.51 14.92
N GLU A 87 -24.83 -11.09 15.73
CA GLU A 87 -26.16 -10.66 15.30
C GLU A 87 -26.21 -9.17 14.95
N PHE A 88 -26.89 -8.88 13.85
CA PHE A 88 -27.04 -7.54 13.29
C PHE A 88 -28.49 -7.27 12.90
N GLU A 89 -28.95 -6.04 13.08
CA GLU A 89 -30.30 -5.62 12.72
C GLU A 89 -30.31 -4.69 11.51
N ALA A 90 -31.22 -4.95 10.57
CA ALA A 90 -31.66 -3.98 9.59
C ALA A 90 -33.14 -4.16 9.22
N ASN A 91 -33.88 -3.05 9.13
CA ASN A 91 -35.30 -3.05 8.77
C ASN A 91 -36.12 -4.07 9.59
N GLU A 92 -35.93 -4.07 10.91
CA GLU A 92 -36.63 -4.97 11.86
C GLU A 92 -36.34 -6.47 11.64
N LYS A 93 -35.28 -6.80 10.90
CA LYS A 93 -34.81 -8.18 10.68
C LYS A 93 -33.43 -8.38 11.28
N ILE A 94 -33.23 -9.56 11.87
CA ILE A 94 -31.96 -10.02 12.41
C ILE A 94 -31.20 -10.80 11.33
N TYR A 95 -29.91 -10.52 11.23
CA TYR A 95 -28.96 -11.12 10.31
C TYR A 95 -27.75 -11.63 11.07
N LEU A 96 -27.25 -12.81 10.69
CA LEU A 96 -25.97 -13.31 11.17
C LEU A 96 -24.84 -12.79 10.27
N PHE A 97 -23.79 -12.24 10.86
CA PHE A 97 -22.68 -11.64 10.10
C PHE A 97 -22.03 -12.62 9.12
N ASN A 98 -21.84 -13.86 9.56
CA ASN A 98 -21.14 -14.90 8.80
C ASN A 98 -21.93 -15.42 7.58
N ASP A 99 -23.21 -15.04 7.44
CA ASP A 99 -24.06 -15.45 6.31
C ASP A 99 -23.99 -14.46 5.13
N PHE A 100 -23.27 -13.35 5.28
CA PHE A 100 -23.06 -12.38 4.22
C PHE A 100 -21.88 -12.72 3.31
N LYS A 101 -22.02 -12.40 2.03
CA LYS A 101 -20.91 -12.34 1.07
C LYS A 101 -21.29 -11.44 -0.11
N CYS A 102 -20.31 -11.11 -0.95
CA CYS A 102 -20.62 -10.49 -2.23
C CYS A 102 -20.82 -11.54 -3.33
N GLN A 103 -21.62 -11.19 -4.34
CA GLN A 103 -21.74 -12.01 -5.54
C GLN A 103 -20.40 -12.19 -6.26
N GLN A 104 -19.59 -11.13 -6.30
CA GLN A 104 -18.24 -11.12 -6.83
C GLN A 104 -17.34 -10.25 -5.94
N ILE A 105 -16.02 -10.33 -6.13
CA ILE A 105 -15.10 -9.44 -5.40
C ILE A 105 -15.50 -7.97 -5.65
N PRO A 106 -15.61 -7.13 -4.61
CA PRO A 106 -15.86 -5.70 -4.73
C PRO A 106 -15.01 -5.03 -5.82
N ARG A 107 -15.67 -4.32 -6.74
CA ARG A 107 -15.01 -3.63 -7.84
C ARG A 107 -14.41 -2.31 -7.36
N HIS A 108 -13.11 -2.13 -7.57
CA HIS A 108 -12.43 -0.86 -7.30
C HIS A 108 -12.68 0.15 -8.42
N SER A 109 -12.36 1.41 -8.16
CA SER A 109 -12.44 2.53 -9.09
C SER A 109 -11.27 3.47 -8.88
N VAL A 110 -10.88 4.19 -9.93
CA VAL A 110 -9.75 5.12 -9.92
C VAL A 110 -10.20 6.46 -10.48
N LYS A 111 -9.94 7.56 -9.78
CA LYS A 111 -10.37 8.90 -10.22
C LYS A 111 -9.44 10.00 -9.72
N TYR A 112 -9.37 11.11 -10.46
CA TYR A 112 -8.83 12.35 -9.91
C TYR A 112 -9.75 12.90 -8.83
N ASN A 113 -9.18 13.35 -7.71
CA ASN A 113 -9.92 14.15 -6.72
C ASN A 113 -9.74 15.68 -6.93
N LYS A 114 -8.97 16.06 -7.96
CA LYS A 114 -8.65 17.44 -8.38
C LYS A 114 -7.81 18.26 -7.39
N LYS A 115 -7.30 17.65 -6.31
CA LYS A 115 -6.35 18.32 -5.41
C LYS A 115 -4.97 18.32 -6.04
N THR A 116 -4.22 19.39 -5.79
CA THR A 116 -2.80 19.45 -6.07
C THR A 116 -2.02 18.83 -4.91
N CYS A 117 -0.92 18.19 -5.24
CA CYS A 117 0.05 17.65 -4.28
C CYS A 117 1.45 18.14 -4.65
N GLU A 118 2.46 17.56 -4.02
CA GLU A 118 3.86 17.94 -4.09
C GLU A 118 4.35 18.06 -5.53
N ASN A 119 5.29 19.00 -5.74
CA ASN A 119 5.89 19.28 -7.05
C ASN A 119 4.88 19.58 -8.18
N GLY A 120 3.71 20.14 -7.84
CA GLY A 120 2.66 20.44 -8.82
C GLY A 120 1.93 19.21 -9.35
N GLY A 121 2.08 18.06 -8.69
CA GLY A 121 1.34 16.85 -9.00
C GLY A 121 -0.16 17.01 -8.78
N THR A 122 -0.92 16.06 -9.31
CA THR A 122 -2.37 15.96 -9.08
C THR A 122 -2.70 14.65 -8.38
N GLU A 123 -3.57 14.71 -7.38
CA GLU A 123 -3.97 13.53 -6.62
C GLU A 123 -4.97 12.64 -7.38
N ILE A 124 -4.66 11.35 -7.41
CA ILE A 124 -5.50 10.27 -7.90
C ILE A 124 -5.87 9.37 -6.72
N GLU A 125 -7.15 9.05 -6.57
CA GLU A 125 -7.64 8.14 -5.55
C GLU A 125 -8.00 6.78 -6.17
N ILE A 126 -7.53 5.71 -5.54
CA ILE A 126 -7.89 4.33 -5.84
C ILE A 126 -8.69 3.82 -4.65
N GLY A 127 -9.87 3.28 -4.90
CA GLY A 127 -10.80 2.91 -3.84
C GLY A 127 -12.11 2.33 -4.36
N TYR A 128 -13.20 2.57 -3.63
CA TYR A 128 -14.50 1.98 -3.91
C TYR A 128 -15.60 3.05 -3.92
N ASP A 129 -16.34 3.11 -5.02
CA ASP A 129 -17.48 4.01 -5.15
C ASP A 129 -18.74 3.35 -4.58
N LEU A 130 -19.27 3.91 -3.50
CA LEU A 130 -20.52 3.47 -2.86
C LEU A 130 -21.70 4.40 -3.21
N LYS A 131 -21.60 5.15 -4.33
CA LYS A 131 -22.53 6.15 -4.85
C LYS A 131 -22.62 7.43 -4.02
N SER A 132 -22.82 7.32 -2.71
CA SER A 132 -22.88 8.48 -1.81
C SER A 132 -21.50 8.93 -1.34
N ILE A 133 -20.53 8.02 -1.32
CA ILE A 133 -19.18 8.25 -0.81
C ILE A 133 -18.19 7.38 -1.55
N PHE A 134 -16.95 7.85 -1.62
CA PHE A 134 -15.83 7.11 -2.16
C PHE A 134 -14.89 6.69 -1.04
N VAL A 135 -14.78 5.38 -0.81
CA VAL A 135 -13.88 4.81 0.21
C VAL A 135 -12.48 4.73 -0.38
N VAL A 136 -11.63 5.68 -0.03
CA VAL A 136 -10.24 5.77 -0.52
C VAL A 136 -9.39 4.69 0.15
N GLN A 137 -8.65 3.91 -0.64
CA GLN A 137 -7.66 2.96 -0.16
C GLN A 137 -6.23 3.46 -0.37
N ILE A 138 -5.94 3.99 -1.56
CA ILE A 138 -4.63 4.53 -1.93
C ILE A 138 -4.84 5.92 -2.53
N THR A 139 -4.03 6.87 -2.11
CA THR A 139 -3.90 8.19 -2.76
C THR A 139 -2.56 8.23 -3.48
N VAL A 140 -2.54 8.62 -4.75
CA VAL A 140 -1.34 8.76 -5.55
C VAL A 140 -1.15 10.22 -5.90
N CYS A 141 -0.02 10.81 -5.57
CA CYS A 141 0.41 12.08 -6.13
C CYS A 141 1.06 11.81 -7.49
N PHE A 142 0.49 12.32 -8.58
CA PHE A 142 0.91 11.96 -9.95
C PHE A 142 1.41 13.17 -10.74
N ASP A 143 2.58 13.01 -11.38
CA ASP A 143 3.14 13.99 -12.30
C ASP A 143 2.59 13.75 -13.72
N ASN A 144 1.63 14.59 -14.11
CA ASN A 144 0.99 14.55 -15.41
C ASN A 144 1.90 14.92 -16.58
N ASN A 145 3.02 15.60 -16.33
CA ASN A 145 3.94 16.02 -17.38
C ASN A 145 4.89 14.88 -17.75
N ASN A 146 5.38 14.14 -16.76
CA ASN A 146 6.31 13.01 -16.96
C ASN A 146 5.63 11.64 -16.98
N LEU A 147 4.33 11.58 -16.66
CA LEU A 147 3.51 10.36 -16.57
C LEU A 147 4.11 9.35 -15.59
N THR A 148 4.43 9.81 -14.38
CA THR A 148 5.00 8.99 -13.31
C THR A 148 4.39 9.38 -11.96
N PRO A 149 4.18 8.44 -11.03
CA PRO A 149 3.86 8.83 -9.66
C PRO A 149 5.03 9.57 -9.04
N ILE A 150 4.72 10.50 -8.14
CA ILE A 150 5.64 11.14 -7.21
C ILE A 150 5.70 10.27 -5.94
N TYR A 151 4.53 9.96 -5.37
CA TYR A 151 4.38 8.97 -4.30
C TYR A 151 2.95 8.39 -4.26
N SER A 152 2.80 7.25 -3.60
CA SER A 152 1.53 6.70 -3.13
C SER A 152 1.48 6.73 -1.60
N TYR A 153 0.33 7.10 -1.06
CA TYR A 153 -0.02 7.12 0.36
C TYR A 153 -1.11 6.08 0.65
N TYR A 154 -0.92 5.28 1.68
CA TYR A 154 -1.86 4.24 2.12
C TYR A 154 -1.53 3.80 3.56
N ASN A 155 -2.39 2.96 4.13
CA ASN A 155 -2.20 2.42 5.47
C ASN A 155 -1.88 0.92 5.44
N ILE A 156 -0.89 0.51 6.24
CA ILE A 156 -0.73 -0.90 6.65
C ILE A 156 -1.34 -1.03 8.03
N THR A 157 -2.25 -2.01 8.19
CA THR A 157 -2.91 -2.25 9.48
C THR A 157 -2.12 -3.22 10.34
N LYS A 158 -2.33 -3.15 11.65
CA LYS A 158 -1.81 -4.14 12.61
C LYS A 158 -2.28 -5.57 12.32
N THR A 159 -3.42 -5.71 11.64
CA THR A 159 -4.02 -6.99 11.24
C THR A 159 -3.41 -7.57 9.95
N ILE A 160 -2.35 -6.97 9.40
CA ILE A 160 -1.72 -7.40 8.14
C ILE A 160 -1.25 -8.86 8.15
N GLY A 161 -1.02 -9.44 9.33
CA GLY A 161 -0.73 -10.87 9.50
C GLY A 161 -1.82 -11.81 8.97
N TYR A 162 -3.07 -11.33 8.90
CA TYR A 162 -4.21 -12.10 8.41
C TYR A 162 -4.47 -11.94 6.90
N ARG A 163 -3.57 -11.29 6.17
CA ARG A 163 -3.74 -11.05 4.72
C ARG A 163 -4.00 -12.34 3.95
N ASP A 164 -4.83 -12.24 2.92
CA ASP A 164 -5.02 -13.36 2.00
C ASP A 164 -3.76 -13.57 1.14
N GLY A 165 -3.05 -14.67 1.38
CA GLY A 165 -1.84 -15.02 0.64
C GLY A 165 -2.10 -15.60 -0.76
N LYS A 166 -3.35 -15.94 -1.11
CA LYS A 166 -3.72 -16.75 -2.29
C LYS A 166 -4.42 -15.97 -3.40
N VAL A 167 -4.58 -14.66 -3.25
CA VAL A 167 -5.18 -13.82 -4.29
C VAL A 167 -4.34 -13.89 -5.58
N PRO A 168 -4.91 -14.26 -6.74
CA PRO A 168 -4.16 -14.28 -8.00
C PRO A 168 -3.74 -12.86 -8.40
N ARG A 169 -2.58 -12.75 -9.07
CA ARG A 169 -2.18 -11.47 -9.68
C ARG A 169 -2.99 -11.23 -10.95
N VAL A 170 -3.36 -9.97 -11.21
CA VAL A 170 -4.10 -9.55 -12.41
C VAL A 170 -3.24 -8.64 -13.28
N SER A 171 -3.72 -8.32 -14.48
CA SER A 171 -3.09 -7.32 -15.34
C SER A 171 -3.22 -5.91 -14.73
N PHE A 172 -2.28 -5.04 -15.08
CA PHE A 172 -2.36 -3.63 -14.68
C PHE A 172 -3.33 -2.85 -15.56
N GLU A 173 -4.00 -1.86 -14.99
CA GLU A 173 -4.94 -0.99 -15.70
C GLU A 173 -4.40 0.44 -15.83
N GLU A 174 -4.58 1.05 -17.00
CA GLU A 174 -4.12 2.42 -17.31
C GLU A 174 -5.13 3.50 -16.91
N ASN A 175 -6.43 3.16 -16.93
CA ASN A 175 -7.56 4.03 -16.57
C ASN A 175 -7.57 5.43 -17.24
N GLY A 176 -6.98 5.56 -18.42
CA GLY A 176 -6.99 6.81 -19.20
C GLY A 176 -6.10 7.92 -18.64
N PHE A 177 -5.21 7.63 -17.68
CA PHE A 177 -4.29 8.62 -17.10
C PHE A 177 -3.05 8.88 -17.97
N TYR A 178 -2.79 8.05 -18.97
CA TYR A 178 -1.60 8.10 -19.81
C TYR A 178 -1.92 8.60 -21.21
N THR A 179 -1.34 9.73 -21.60
CA THR A 179 -1.57 10.39 -22.91
C THR A 179 -0.43 10.09 -23.88
N ILE A 180 -0.28 8.80 -24.24
CA ILE A 180 0.74 8.31 -25.18
C ILE A 180 0.12 7.48 -26.31
N SER A 181 0.87 7.31 -27.40
CA SER A 181 0.41 6.67 -28.65
C SER A 181 0.39 5.13 -28.62
N THR A 182 0.72 4.51 -27.48
CA THR A 182 0.77 3.05 -27.29
C THR A 182 0.33 2.68 -25.87
N SER A 183 -0.08 1.43 -25.65
CA SER A 183 -0.35 0.94 -24.30
C SER A 183 0.93 0.79 -23.47
N LEU A 184 0.81 0.92 -22.16
CA LEU A 184 1.90 0.72 -21.21
C LEU A 184 2.34 -0.74 -21.17
N ASP A 185 1.42 -1.70 -21.33
CA ASP A 185 1.77 -3.13 -21.42
C ASP A 185 2.84 -3.39 -22.49
N ARG A 186 2.72 -2.73 -23.65
CA ARG A 186 3.71 -2.85 -24.74
C ARG A 186 5.06 -2.26 -24.36
N LEU A 187 5.11 -1.19 -23.55
CA LEU A 187 6.37 -0.58 -23.12
C LEU A 187 7.18 -1.51 -22.21
N TYR A 188 6.49 -2.31 -21.40
CA TYR A 188 7.09 -3.31 -20.50
C TYR A 188 7.33 -4.67 -21.17
N GLU A 189 7.03 -4.81 -22.47
CA GLU A 189 7.47 -6.00 -23.21
C GLU A 189 8.99 -5.97 -23.39
N ARG A 190 9.64 -7.10 -23.15
CA ARG A 190 11.11 -7.17 -23.12
C ARG A 190 11.76 -6.69 -24.41
N ASN A 191 11.18 -7.00 -25.56
CA ASN A 191 11.71 -6.54 -26.85
C ASN A 191 11.51 -5.03 -27.06
N ALA A 192 10.45 -4.43 -26.51
CA ALA A 192 10.25 -2.99 -26.54
C ALA A 192 11.28 -2.29 -25.65
N GLU A 193 11.47 -2.77 -24.41
CA GLU A 193 12.51 -2.26 -23.50
C GLU A 193 13.90 -2.28 -24.13
N ILE A 194 14.29 -3.42 -24.72
CA ILE A 194 15.57 -3.56 -25.43
C ILE A 194 15.72 -2.47 -26.48
N LYS A 195 14.71 -2.27 -27.33
CA LYS A 195 14.75 -1.28 -28.41
C LYS A 195 14.84 0.15 -27.87
N THR A 196 13.97 0.51 -26.92
CA THR A 196 13.91 1.86 -26.35
C THR A 196 15.21 2.21 -25.63
N ILE A 197 15.66 1.35 -24.71
CA ILE A 197 16.87 1.59 -23.91
C ILE A 197 18.12 1.60 -24.79
N ASN A 198 18.25 0.68 -25.76
CA ASN A 198 19.40 0.68 -26.66
C ASN A 198 19.44 1.93 -27.55
N THR A 199 18.28 2.44 -27.98
CA THR A 199 18.21 3.67 -28.76
C THR A 199 18.72 4.85 -27.95
N LEU A 200 18.25 5.02 -26.71
CA LEU A 200 18.74 6.06 -25.79
C LEU A 200 20.27 5.99 -25.61
N LEU A 201 20.80 4.79 -25.43
CA LEU A 201 22.22 4.55 -25.13
C LEU A 201 23.13 4.48 -26.37
N SER A 202 22.59 4.67 -27.58
CA SER A 202 23.34 4.50 -28.84
C SER A 202 23.98 3.11 -29.01
N LEU A 203 23.35 2.08 -28.44
CA LEU A 203 23.75 0.68 -28.61
C LEU A 203 23.21 0.10 -29.92
N ASN A 204 23.72 -1.08 -30.31
CA ASN A 204 23.02 -1.90 -31.30
C ASN A 204 21.59 -2.18 -30.81
N ILE A 205 20.60 -1.97 -31.68
CA ILE A 205 19.18 -2.01 -31.31
C ILE A 205 18.73 -3.35 -30.67
N ASN A 206 19.41 -4.46 -30.99
CA ASN A 206 19.10 -5.79 -30.49
C ASN A 206 20.05 -6.27 -29.36
N SER A 207 20.94 -5.38 -28.88
CA SER A 207 21.91 -5.67 -27.82
C SER A 207 21.22 -6.09 -26.52
N GLU A 208 21.76 -7.11 -25.86
CA GLU A 208 21.37 -7.50 -24.50
C GLU A 208 22.38 -7.01 -23.46
N LYS A 209 23.08 -5.89 -23.68
CA LYS A 209 24.09 -5.39 -22.74
C LYS A 209 23.48 -5.14 -21.34
N TYR A 210 22.37 -4.41 -21.30
CA TYR A 210 21.67 -4.03 -20.05
C TYR A 210 20.32 -4.72 -19.87
N ILE A 211 19.47 -4.74 -20.90
CA ILE A 211 18.20 -5.48 -20.82
C ILE A 211 18.41 -6.89 -21.38
N LYS A 212 18.16 -7.91 -20.56
CA LYS A 212 18.31 -9.32 -20.93
C LYS A 212 16.98 -9.93 -21.35
N ARG A 213 16.98 -10.76 -22.40
CA ARG A 213 15.79 -11.52 -22.81
C ARG A 213 15.36 -12.53 -21.76
N ASN A 214 16.31 -13.06 -20.99
CA ASN A 214 16.11 -14.04 -19.93
C ASN A 214 16.72 -13.56 -18.61
N GLY A 215 16.18 -14.03 -17.48
CA GLY A 215 16.60 -13.64 -16.13
C GLY A 215 15.99 -12.32 -15.67
N ASP A 216 16.60 -11.69 -14.65
CA ASP A 216 15.98 -10.58 -13.88
C ASP A 216 16.57 -9.19 -14.19
N LEU A 217 17.42 -9.09 -15.21
CA LEU A 217 18.02 -7.81 -15.65
C LEU A 217 17.13 -7.16 -16.70
N PHE A 218 16.04 -6.60 -16.21
CA PHE A 218 15.01 -5.95 -17.01
C PHE A 218 14.15 -5.02 -16.19
N ILE A 219 13.24 -4.26 -16.82
CA ILE A 219 12.39 -3.31 -16.11
C ILE A 219 10.98 -3.90 -15.89
N ASN A 220 10.46 -3.79 -14.68
CA ASN A 220 9.14 -4.28 -14.31
C ASN A 220 8.27 -3.14 -13.78
N ARG A 221 6.98 -3.42 -13.63
CA ARG A 221 6.00 -2.54 -12.98
C ARG A 221 6.19 -2.66 -11.46
N GLY A 222 7.06 -1.82 -10.91
CA GLY A 222 7.30 -1.75 -9.47
C GLY A 222 6.13 -1.05 -8.79
N HIS A 223 5.41 -1.74 -7.92
CA HIS A 223 4.31 -1.14 -7.15
C HIS A 223 4.87 -0.12 -6.15
N LEU A 224 4.15 0.99 -5.96
CA LEU A 224 4.41 1.89 -4.82
C LEU A 224 3.63 1.40 -3.60
N ALA A 225 2.30 1.29 -3.71
CA ALA A 225 1.49 0.53 -2.76
C ALA A 225 1.44 -0.93 -3.20
N ALA A 226 2.16 -1.80 -2.48
CA ALA A 226 2.33 -3.19 -2.88
C ALA A 226 1.07 -4.02 -2.61
N LYS A 227 0.78 -4.99 -3.48
CA LYS A 227 -0.29 -5.98 -3.26
C LYS A 227 -0.22 -6.60 -1.86
N GLY A 228 0.98 -6.93 -1.39
CA GLY A 228 1.19 -7.60 -0.10
C GLY A 228 0.83 -6.76 1.12
N ASP A 229 0.71 -5.44 0.96
CA ASP A 229 0.46 -4.48 2.05
C ASP A 229 -1.02 -4.35 2.45
N PHE A 230 -1.90 -5.16 1.83
CA PHE A 230 -3.33 -5.14 2.08
C PHE A 230 -3.88 -6.49 2.52
N VAL A 231 -4.86 -6.47 3.43
CA VAL A 231 -5.41 -7.67 4.06
C VAL A 231 -6.34 -8.40 3.10
N TYR A 232 -7.34 -7.70 2.55
CA TYR A 232 -8.44 -8.31 1.81
C TYR A 232 -8.17 -8.41 0.31
N SER A 233 -8.76 -9.41 -0.33
CA SER A 233 -8.59 -9.67 -1.77
C SER A 233 -9.00 -8.48 -2.64
N PHE A 234 -10.10 -7.80 -2.32
CA PHE A 234 -10.50 -6.58 -3.03
C PHE A 234 -9.43 -5.50 -2.98
N GLN A 235 -8.80 -5.31 -1.81
CA GLN A 235 -7.75 -4.31 -1.63
C GLN A 235 -6.48 -4.67 -2.39
N GLN A 236 -6.10 -5.95 -2.35
CA GLN A 236 -4.93 -6.45 -3.05
C GLN A 236 -5.08 -6.32 -4.57
N LEU A 237 -6.27 -6.55 -5.13
CA LEU A 237 -6.52 -6.40 -6.56
C LEU A 237 -6.55 -4.93 -7.00
N ALA A 238 -6.97 -4.02 -6.12
CA ALA A 238 -6.99 -2.59 -6.42
C ALA A 238 -5.59 -1.99 -6.63
N THR A 239 -4.49 -2.66 -6.22
CA THR A 239 -3.13 -2.11 -6.35
C THR A 239 -2.59 -2.13 -7.78
N PHE A 240 -3.20 -2.90 -8.69
CA PHE A 240 -2.74 -3.14 -10.06
C PHE A 240 -3.10 -1.98 -11.01
N GLN A 241 -2.74 -0.76 -10.62
CA GLN A 241 -2.95 0.45 -11.41
C GLN A 241 -1.61 0.97 -11.87
N TYR A 242 -1.47 1.32 -13.16
CA TYR A 242 -0.21 1.85 -13.66
C TYR A 242 0.19 3.14 -12.92
N VAL A 243 -0.78 3.97 -12.54
CA VAL A 243 -0.55 5.17 -11.72
C VAL A 243 0.04 4.86 -10.35
N ASN A 244 -0.18 3.66 -9.80
CA ASN A 244 0.43 3.17 -8.57
C ASN A 244 1.74 2.39 -8.82
N SER A 245 2.37 2.59 -9.97
CA SER A 245 3.61 1.91 -10.33
C SER A 245 4.62 2.82 -11.00
N ALA A 246 5.89 2.46 -10.89
CA ALA A 246 6.98 3.10 -11.62
C ALA A 246 7.94 2.04 -12.19
N PRO A 247 8.69 2.37 -13.26
CA PRO A 247 9.66 1.45 -13.85
C PRO A 247 10.74 1.04 -12.84
N GLN A 248 10.82 -0.24 -12.51
CA GLN A 248 11.73 -0.76 -11.49
C GLN A 248 12.49 -1.97 -12.02
N TRP A 249 13.82 -2.00 -11.87
CA TRP A 249 14.61 -3.16 -12.26
C TRP A 249 14.12 -4.41 -11.53
N ALA A 250 13.86 -5.49 -12.26
CA ALA A 250 13.22 -6.68 -11.71
C ALA A 250 14.06 -7.36 -10.62
N SER A 251 15.39 -7.31 -10.76
CA SER A 251 16.33 -7.79 -9.74
C SER A 251 16.26 -6.98 -8.43
N PHE A 252 15.91 -5.69 -8.49
CA PHE A 252 15.64 -4.84 -7.32
C PHE A 252 14.23 -5.07 -6.77
N ASN A 253 13.21 -5.00 -7.64
CA ASN A 253 11.80 -5.23 -7.30
C ASN A 253 11.59 -6.57 -6.57
N GLY A 254 12.15 -7.67 -7.10
CA GLY A 254 12.08 -8.99 -6.49
C GLY A 254 13.19 -9.27 -5.46
N GLY A 255 14.16 -8.37 -5.34
CA GLY A 255 15.30 -8.46 -4.44
C GLY A 255 15.05 -7.74 -3.12
N ASN A 256 15.89 -6.76 -2.80
CA ASN A 256 15.84 -6.06 -1.53
C ASN A 256 14.54 -5.24 -1.37
N TRP A 257 13.94 -4.72 -2.44
CA TRP A 257 12.70 -3.94 -2.32
C TRP A 257 11.54 -4.77 -1.77
N ASN A 258 11.35 -5.97 -2.31
CA ASN A 258 10.36 -6.91 -1.77
C ASN A 258 10.64 -7.27 -0.30
N GLU A 259 11.90 -7.39 0.10
CA GLU A 259 12.24 -7.59 1.52
C GLU A 259 11.91 -6.37 2.38
N VAL A 260 12.14 -5.14 1.91
CA VAL A 260 11.72 -3.92 2.63
C VAL A 260 10.23 -3.95 2.90
N GLU A 261 9.42 -4.27 1.89
CA GLU A 261 7.96 -4.40 2.05
C GLU A 261 7.57 -5.50 3.04
N ILE A 262 8.24 -6.66 3.01
CA ILE A 262 8.02 -7.74 4.00
C ILE A 262 8.29 -7.25 5.42
N ASN A 263 9.45 -6.62 5.65
CA ASN A 263 9.86 -6.23 7.00
C ASN A 263 8.95 -5.17 7.62
N ILE A 264 8.42 -4.23 6.83
CA ILE A 264 7.46 -3.22 7.32
C ILE A 264 6.16 -3.89 7.77
N ARG A 265 5.65 -4.87 7.00
CA ARG A 265 4.45 -5.64 7.38
C ARG A 265 4.69 -6.45 8.64
N ASP A 266 5.84 -7.12 8.72
CA ASP A 266 6.22 -7.92 9.90
C ASP A 266 6.36 -7.04 11.15
N TYR A 267 6.89 -5.82 11.01
CA TYR A 267 6.92 -4.84 12.09
C TYR A 267 5.51 -4.43 12.54
N ALA A 268 4.64 -4.03 11.59
CA ALA A 268 3.27 -3.60 11.90
C ALA A 268 2.49 -4.70 12.67
N MET A 269 2.60 -5.95 12.19
CA MET A 269 1.99 -7.11 12.84
C MET A 269 2.60 -7.39 14.22
N SER A 270 3.94 -7.50 14.32
CA SER A 270 4.61 -7.91 15.55
C SER A 270 4.51 -6.87 16.68
N LYS A 271 4.36 -5.59 16.34
CA LYS A 271 4.17 -4.50 17.29
C LYS A 271 2.70 -4.14 17.55
N ASP A 272 1.77 -4.79 16.86
CA ASP A 272 0.33 -4.47 16.87
C ASP A 272 0.05 -2.97 16.60
N VAL A 273 0.67 -2.42 15.55
CA VAL A 273 0.54 -1.00 15.17
C VAL A 273 0.03 -0.81 13.75
N ASN A 274 -0.75 0.25 13.54
CA ASN A 274 -1.06 0.75 12.21
C ASN A 274 0.04 1.71 11.76
N LEU A 275 0.40 1.65 10.50
CA LEU A 275 1.40 2.52 9.89
C LEU A 275 0.78 3.28 8.71
N GLU A 276 1.00 4.59 8.70
CA GLU A 276 0.87 5.42 7.50
C GLU A 276 2.12 5.21 6.64
N ILE A 277 1.92 4.84 5.38
CA ILE A 277 3.00 4.54 4.44
C ILE A 277 2.97 5.54 3.30
N TYR A 278 4.13 6.14 3.02
CA TYR A 278 4.38 6.89 1.80
C TYR A 278 5.45 6.15 1.03
N THR A 279 5.16 5.74 -0.20
CA THR A 279 6.15 5.14 -1.10
C THR A 279 6.29 6.01 -2.32
N GLY A 280 7.48 6.48 -2.64
CA GLY A 280 7.70 7.33 -3.79
C GLY A 280 9.00 7.06 -4.51
N VAL A 281 9.24 7.91 -5.50
CA VAL A 281 10.38 7.77 -6.42
C VAL A 281 11.13 9.10 -6.51
N TYR A 282 12.40 9.06 -6.90
CA TYR A 282 13.21 10.26 -7.05
C TYR A 282 14.33 10.11 -8.08
N GLY A 283 14.63 11.20 -8.79
CA GLY A 283 15.66 11.25 -9.82
C GLY A 283 15.37 10.33 -11.01
N ILE A 284 16.29 10.29 -11.96
CA ILE A 284 16.21 9.40 -13.14
C ILE A 284 17.48 8.57 -13.18
N SER A 285 17.33 7.25 -13.28
CA SER A 285 18.44 6.33 -13.41
C SER A 285 19.17 6.56 -14.74
N THR A 286 20.49 6.42 -14.72
CA THR A 286 21.34 6.59 -15.90
C THR A 286 22.17 5.36 -16.21
N LEU A 287 22.51 5.17 -17.49
CA LEU A 287 23.54 4.23 -17.94
C LEU A 287 24.52 4.96 -18.88
N PRO A 288 25.77 4.48 -19.00
CA PRO A 288 26.74 5.12 -19.89
C PRO A 288 26.35 4.90 -21.35
N ASN A 289 26.36 5.99 -22.11
CA ASN A 289 26.15 5.98 -23.55
C ASN A 289 27.31 5.27 -24.27
N GLU A 290 27.02 4.45 -25.27
CA GLU A 290 28.04 3.67 -25.97
C GLU A 290 29.04 4.53 -26.77
N LYS A 291 28.64 5.72 -27.21
CA LYS A 291 29.48 6.56 -28.07
C LYS A 291 30.50 7.39 -27.32
N ASN A 292 30.17 7.87 -26.12
CA ASN A 292 30.96 8.87 -25.40
C ASN A 292 31.08 8.60 -23.90
N ASN A 293 30.51 7.50 -23.39
CA ASN A 293 30.50 7.12 -21.98
C ASN A 293 29.81 8.14 -21.04
N ALA A 294 29.09 9.12 -21.58
CA ALA A 294 28.34 10.08 -20.77
C ALA A 294 27.11 9.41 -20.12
N PRO A 295 26.73 9.79 -18.88
CA PRO A 295 25.49 9.33 -18.27
C PRO A 295 24.28 9.74 -19.13
N THR A 296 23.43 8.77 -19.46
CA THR A 296 22.20 8.98 -20.23
C THR A 296 21.00 8.53 -19.42
N ASN A 297 20.01 9.43 -19.25
CA ASN A 297 18.76 9.16 -18.56
C ASN A 297 17.94 8.08 -19.26
N LEU A 298 17.33 7.21 -18.46
CA LEU A 298 16.50 6.11 -18.95
C LEU A 298 15.01 6.45 -18.89
N TYR A 299 14.29 6.13 -19.96
CA TYR A 299 12.85 6.32 -20.11
C TYR A 299 12.25 5.09 -20.80
N LEU A 300 11.00 4.76 -20.48
CA LEU A 300 10.29 3.67 -21.15
C LEU A 300 9.56 4.11 -22.43
N PHE A 301 9.33 5.41 -22.60
CA PHE A 301 8.70 5.96 -23.80
C PHE A 301 9.53 7.08 -24.40
N THR A 302 9.78 6.97 -25.71
CA THR A 302 10.50 7.98 -26.50
C THR A 302 9.76 8.18 -27.83
N ASP A 303 9.23 9.37 -28.09
CA ASP A 303 8.56 9.72 -29.35
C ASP A 303 8.83 11.18 -29.71
N ASN A 304 9.31 11.45 -30.94
CA ASN A 304 9.55 12.81 -31.46
C ASN A 304 10.20 13.79 -30.47
N ASN A 305 11.33 13.40 -29.87
CA ASN A 305 12.08 14.14 -28.84
C ASN A 305 11.39 14.28 -27.47
N LYS A 306 10.23 13.64 -27.26
CA LYS A 306 9.57 13.56 -25.96
C LYS A 306 9.94 12.26 -25.26
N ASN A 307 10.55 12.38 -24.10
CA ASN A 307 10.88 11.27 -23.21
C ASN A 307 9.90 11.28 -22.02
N LEU A 308 9.20 10.17 -21.80
CA LEU A 308 8.19 10.03 -20.75
C LEU A 308 8.39 8.72 -19.99
N ILE A 309 7.75 8.62 -18.83
CA ILE A 309 7.81 7.44 -17.96
C ILE A 309 9.28 7.17 -17.61
N PRO A 310 9.92 8.11 -16.87
CA PRO A 310 11.31 7.97 -16.46
C PRO A 310 11.51 6.71 -15.62
N VAL A 311 12.65 6.06 -15.77
CA VAL A 311 13.08 5.00 -14.85
C VAL A 311 13.70 5.68 -13.62
N PRO A 312 13.08 5.64 -12.44
CA PRO A 312 13.57 6.41 -11.31
C PRO A 312 14.91 5.91 -10.81
N LEU A 313 15.74 6.80 -10.27
CA LEU A 313 17.01 6.41 -9.65
C LEU A 313 16.79 5.79 -8.28
N LEU A 314 15.93 6.39 -7.47
CA LEU A 314 15.62 5.96 -6.11
C LEU A 314 14.15 5.58 -5.99
N PHE A 315 13.91 4.54 -5.21
CA PHE A 315 12.62 4.31 -4.56
C PHE A 315 12.81 4.56 -3.07
N TRP A 316 11.83 5.18 -2.43
CA TRP A 316 11.85 5.44 -1.01
C TRP A 316 10.51 5.07 -0.38
N LYS A 317 10.55 4.61 0.87
CA LYS A 317 9.36 4.21 1.63
C LYS A 317 9.46 4.73 3.05
N VAL A 318 8.54 5.60 3.43
CA VAL A 318 8.34 6.07 4.80
C VAL A 318 7.40 5.10 5.50
N ALA A 319 7.83 4.57 6.65
CA ALA A 319 6.96 3.89 7.60
C ALA A 319 6.74 4.82 8.80
N TYR A 320 5.50 5.25 9.01
CA TYR A 320 5.16 6.25 10.03
C TYR A 320 4.06 5.75 10.97
N ASN A 321 4.36 5.68 12.26
CA ASN A 321 3.37 5.48 13.31
C ASN A 321 2.91 6.85 13.84
N ARG A 322 1.79 7.33 13.32
CA ARG A 322 1.22 8.65 13.67
C ARG A 322 0.85 8.81 15.14
N LYS A 323 0.43 7.73 15.80
CA LYS A 323 -0.05 7.79 17.20
C LYS A 323 1.05 8.23 18.17
N VAL A 324 2.27 7.76 17.94
CA VAL A 324 3.46 8.05 18.77
C VAL A 324 4.51 8.87 18.02
N LYS A 325 4.19 9.33 16.80
CA LYS A 325 5.04 10.18 15.95
C LYS A 325 6.43 9.60 15.68
N GLN A 326 6.48 8.29 15.45
CA GLN A 326 7.71 7.55 15.12
C GLN A 326 7.77 7.26 13.63
N GLY A 327 8.90 7.56 12.98
CA GLY A 327 9.05 7.34 11.54
C GLY A 327 10.45 6.97 11.10
N VAL A 328 10.56 6.26 9.99
CA VAL A 328 11.83 5.94 9.30
C VAL A 328 11.61 5.93 7.79
N VAL A 329 12.65 6.28 7.04
CA VAL A 329 12.65 6.16 5.58
C VAL A 329 13.62 5.06 5.18
N ILE A 330 13.18 4.16 4.32
CA ILE A 330 14.04 3.17 3.67
C ILE A 330 14.19 3.60 2.21
N VAL A 331 15.42 3.64 1.72
CA VAL A 331 15.74 4.07 0.36
C VAL A 331 16.46 2.94 -0.38
N GLY A 332 15.99 2.63 -1.58
CA GLY A 332 16.58 1.64 -2.48
C GLY A 332 17.04 2.28 -3.79
N ILE A 333 18.24 1.92 -4.24
CA ILE A 333 18.82 2.38 -5.50
C ILE A 333 18.37 1.44 -6.63
N ASN A 334 17.59 1.98 -7.56
CA ASN A 334 16.99 1.28 -8.70
C ASN A 334 17.93 1.26 -9.91
N ASN A 335 19.13 0.70 -9.76
CA ASN A 335 20.04 0.46 -10.88
C ASN A 335 21.07 -0.64 -10.54
N PRO A 336 20.97 -1.83 -11.15
CA PRO A 336 21.89 -2.93 -10.86
C PRO A 336 23.29 -2.75 -11.47
N TYR A 337 23.53 -1.65 -12.21
CA TYR A 337 24.81 -1.34 -12.86
C TYR A 337 25.59 -0.21 -12.20
N ILE A 338 25.08 0.38 -11.11
CA ILE A 338 25.79 1.44 -10.39
C ILE A 338 27.10 0.91 -9.80
N THR A 339 28.16 1.66 -10.00
CA THR A 339 29.49 1.36 -9.45
C THR A 339 29.86 2.30 -8.31
N ASN A 340 29.47 3.59 -8.38
CA ASN A 340 29.73 4.58 -7.35
C ASN A 340 28.49 4.80 -6.47
N ILE A 341 28.32 3.97 -5.45
CA ILE A 341 27.16 4.04 -4.54
C ILE A 341 27.14 5.34 -3.73
N SER A 342 28.30 5.86 -3.33
CA SER A 342 28.37 7.04 -2.44
C SER A 342 27.72 8.29 -3.01
N GLU A 343 27.67 8.46 -4.33
CA GLU A 343 26.99 9.60 -4.99
C GLU A 343 25.47 9.52 -4.91
N HIS A 344 24.92 8.39 -4.48
CA HIS A 344 23.49 8.11 -4.45
C HIS A 344 22.94 7.89 -3.02
N ILE A 345 23.78 8.10 -2.01
CA ILE A 345 23.37 8.14 -0.60
C ILE A 345 23.04 9.60 -0.25
N ILE A 346 21.77 9.88 0.00
CA ILE A 346 21.26 11.25 0.16
C ILE A 346 21.06 11.70 1.61
N CYS A 347 21.40 10.85 2.57
CA CYS A 347 21.17 11.07 4.00
C CYS A 347 22.21 10.26 4.82
N GLU A 348 22.30 10.49 6.12
CA GLU A 348 23.04 9.59 7.01
C GLU A 348 22.38 8.20 7.02
N ASP A 349 23.15 7.15 6.67
CA ASP A 349 22.67 5.77 6.75
C ASP A 349 22.56 5.31 8.21
N ILE A 350 21.34 5.36 8.74
CA ILE A 350 21.01 4.98 10.12
C ILE A 350 20.61 3.50 10.27
N TRP A 351 20.93 2.63 9.29
CA TRP A 351 20.55 1.22 9.29
C TRP A 351 20.72 0.52 10.65
N ASN A 352 21.87 0.73 11.29
CA ASN A 352 22.22 0.07 12.55
C ASN A 352 21.35 0.50 13.75
N LYS A 353 20.57 1.58 13.61
CA LYS A 353 19.60 2.03 14.63
C LYS A 353 18.25 1.31 14.50
N ILE A 354 18.01 0.57 13.41
CA ILE A 354 16.74 -0.13 13.15
C ILE A 354 16.91 -1.61 13.42
N GLN A 355 16.20 -2.18 14.38
CA GLN A 355 16.44 -3.55 14.85
C GLN A 355 15.48 -4.59 14.26
N TRP A 356 14.41 -4.16 13.59
CA TRP A 356 13.40 -5.06 13.05
C TRP A 356 13.69 -5.57 11.63
N PHE A 357 14.80 -5.18 10.99
CA PHE A 357 15.19 -5.75 9.71
C PHE A 357 15.64 -7.21 9.85
N ASN A 358 15.04 -8.08 9.06
CA ASN A 358 15.34 -9.51 9.04
C ASN A 358 16.77 -9.78 8.54
N SER A 359 17.23 -11.01 8.76
CA SER A 359 18.59 -11.43 8.40
C SER A 359 18.86 -11.41 6.90
N LYS A 360 17.84 -11.68 6.07
CA LYS A 360 17.98 -11.71 4.61
C LYS A 360 18.23 -10.31 4.06
N LEU A 361 17.39 -9.35 4.42
CA LEU A 361 17.55 -7.95 4.04
C LEU A 361 18.89 -7.41 4.56
N SER A 362 19.21 -7.63 5.83
CA SER A 362 20.48 -7.19 6.42
C SER A 362 21.70 -7.77 5.70
N LYS A 363 21.65 -9.05 5.30
CA LYS A 363 22.74 -9.71 4.56
C LYS A 363 22.95 -9.12 3.17
N TYR A 364 21.86 -8.76 2.48
CA TYR A 364 21.91 -8.38 1.07
C TYR A 364 21.72 -6.88 0.82
N ARG A 365 21.52 -6.06 1.85
CA ARG A 365 21.23 -4.63 1.69
C ARG A 365 22.24 -3.90 0.80
N GLN A 366 23.52 -4.26 0.85
CA GLN A 366 24.57 -3.61 0.06
C GLN A 366 24.78 -4.23 -1.33
N ASN A 367 24.03 -5.28 -1.68
CA ASN A 367 24.13 -5.93 -2.97
C ASN A 367 23.43 -5.10 -4.04
N VAL A 368 24.22 -4.46 -4.90
CA VAL A 368 23.73 -3.60 -6.00
C VAL A 368 22.81 -4.36 -6.96
N ASN A 369 23.09 -5.63 -7.26
CA ASN A 369 22.25 -6.43 -8.16
C ASN A 369 20.83 -6.61 -7.62
N PHE A 370 20.67 -6.68 -6.29
CA PHE A 370 19.36 -6.77 -5.63
C PHE A 370 18.80 -5.40 -5.21
N GLY A 371 19.47 -4.31 -5.61
CA GLY A 371 19.19 -2.93 -5.25
C GLY A 371 19.77 -2.56 -3.90
N TYR A 372 20.82 -1.75 -3.91
CA TYR A 372 21.44 -1.26 -2.67
C TYR A 372 20.41 -0.50 -1.83
N THR A 373 20.31 -0.82 -0.54
CA THR A 373 19.27 -0.32 0.37
C THR A 373 19.89 0.23 1.66
N TYR A 374 19.43 1.40 2.08
CA TYR A 374 19.85 2.10 3.30
C TYR A 374 18.64 2.75 4.00
N ALA A 375 18.85 3.26 5.22
CA ALA A 375 17.79 3.90 6.00
C ALA A 375 18.16 5.33 6.38
N CYS A 376 17.20 6.24 6.34
CA CYS A 376 17.33 7.63 6.76
C CYS A 376 16.37 7.94 7.91
N SER A 377 16.71 8.95 8.71
CA SER A 377 15.68 9.63 9.50
C SER A 377 14.76 10.42 8.56
N VAL A 378 13.48 10.57 8.91
CA VAL A 378 12.53 11.36 8.12
C VAL A 378 12.98 12.83 7.98
N PRO A 379 13.43 13.52 9.04
CA PRO A 379 13.87 14.92 8.90
C PRO A 379 15.06 15.09 7.96
N ASP A 380 16.07 14.22 8.06
CA ASP A 380 17.26 14.28 7.21
C ASP A 380 16.93 14.02 5.74
N PHE A 381 16.12 12.97 5.47
CA PHE A 381 15.65 12.64 4.12
C PHE A 381 14.90 13.82 3.44
N ARG A 382 14.03 14.49 4.19
CA ARG A 382 13.26 15.66 3.72
C ARG A 382 14.11 16.89 3.45
N THR A 383 15.37 16.94 3.89
CA THR A 383 16.28 18.02 3.50
C THR A 383 16.57 17.98 2.01
N VAL A 384 16.63 16.78 1.42
CA VAL A 384 16.92 16.53 0.00
C VAL A 384 15.65 16.30 -0.82
N ILE A 385 14.75 15.42 -0.37
CA ILE A 385 13.54 15.05 -1.13
C ILE A 385 12.35 15.86 -0.63
N LYS A 386 12.04 16.95 -1.32
CA LYS A 386 10.93 17.86 -0.99
C LYS A 386 9.57 17.29 -1.41
N GLU A 387 9.58 16.27 -2.25
CA GLU A 387 8.42 15.52 -2.72
C GLU A 387 7.85 14.57 -1.65
N CYS A 388 8.62 14.29 -0.59
CA CYS A 388 8.07 13.62 0.59
C CYS A 388 7.08 14.58 1.28
N PRO A 389 5.87 14.14 1.67
CA PRO A 389 4.92 14.98 2.39
C PRO A 389 5.37 15.33 3.81
N ASP A 390 4.98 16.53 4.27
CA ASP A 390 5.32 17.02 5.61
C ASP A 390 4.59 16.25 6.70
N ILE A 391 5.34 15.45 7.43
CA ILE A 391 4.84 14.58 8.50
C ILE A 391 5.54 14.89 9.81
N ASP A 392 4.75 14.93 10.87
CA ASP A 392 5.16 15.35 12.21
C ASP A 392 5.88 14.21 12.97
N VAL A 393 7.17 14.00 12.66
CA VAL A 393 8.00 12.91 13.22
C VAL A 393 8.92 13.44 14.32
N HIS A 394 8.84 12.83 15.52
CA HIS A 394 9.64 13.20 16.70
C HIS A 394 10.68 12.14 17.06
N GLU A 395 10.40 10.89 16.72
CA GLU A 395 11.23 9.74 17.10
C GLU A 395 11.44 8.77 15.91
N LEU A 396 12.45 7.91 16.02
CA LEU A 396 12.75 6.89 15.03
C LEU A 396 11.91 5.63 15.26
N LEU A 397 11.40 5.03 14.19
CA LEU A 397 10.67 3.75 14.24
C LEU A 397 11.66 2.57 14.32
N GLN A 398 12.11 2.23 15.54
CA GLN A 398 13.22 1.28 15.79
C GLN A 398 12.83 -0.16 16.14
#